data_AF-A0A8V8TP78-F1
#
_entry.id   AF-A0A8V8TP78-F1
#
_cell.length_a   1.000
_cell.length_b   1.000
_cell.length_c   1.000
_cell.angle_alpha   90.00
_cell.angle_beta   90.00
_cell.angle_gamma   90.00
#
_symmetry.space_group_name_H-M   'P 1'
#
loop_
_entity.id
_entity.type
_entity.pdbx_description
1 polymer ?
#
loop_
_entity_poly.entity_id
_entity_poly.type
_entity_poly.pdbx_seq_one_letter_code
_entity_poly.pdbx_strand_id
1 'polypeptide(L)'
;MDVCVRLALWLLWGLLLHQGQSLSHSHSEKATGTSSGANSEESTAAEFCRIDKPLCHSEDEKLSFEAVRNIHKLMDDDANGDVDVEESDEFLREDLNYHDPTVKHSTFHGEDKLISVEDLWKAWKSSEVYNWTVDEVVQWLITYVELPQYEETFRKLQLSGHAMPRLAVTNTTMTGTVLKMTDRSHRQKLQLKALDTVLFGPPLCSGGLEESREGARISQLMVCSRGPSEVAAADT
;
A
#
# COMPACT_ATOMS: atom_id res chain seq x y z
N MET A 1 40.83 -16.23 -7.59
CA MET A 1 40.11 -17.51 -7.81
C MET A 1 38.70 -17.32 -7.27
N ASP A 2 37.77 -16.69 -8.00
CA ASP A 2 36.39 -16.49 -7.46
C ASP A 2 35.30 -16.23 -8.53
N VAL A 3 35.67 -16.14 -9.81
CA VAL A 3 34.70 -15.89 -10.89
C VAL A 3 34.14 -17.20 -11.45
N CYS A 4 34.95 -18.27 -11.51
CA CYS A 4 34.51 -19.58 -12.02
C CYS A 4 33.53 -20.31 -11.09
N VAL A 5 33.61 -20.11 -9.77
CA VAL A 5 32.73 -20.79 -8.80
C VAL A 5 31.33 -20.18 -8.82
N ARG A 6 31.23 -18.85 -8.97
CA ARG A 6 29.97 -18.12 -9.04
C ARG A 6 29.19 -18.40 -10.32
N LEU A 7 29.87 -18.57 -11.46
CA LEU A 7 29.25 -18.97 -12.72
C LEU A 7 28.78 -20.43 -12.70
N ALA A 8 29.52 -21.33 -12.04
CA ALA A 8 29.11 -22.73 -11.91
C ALA A 8 27.83 -22.88 -11.05
N LEU A 9 27.70 -22.11 -9.96
CA LEU A 9 26.50 -22.08 -9.12
C LEU A 9 25.28 -21.49 -9.85
N TRP A 10 25.47 -20.42 -10.64
CA TRP A 10 24.41 -19.84 -11.47
C TRP A 10 23.90 -20.81 -12.55
N LEU A 11 24.80 -21.58 -13.18
CA LEU A 11 24.42 -22.59 -14.18
C LEU A 11 23.75 -23.82 -13.55
N LEU A 12 24.14 -24.21 -12.32
CA LEU A 12 23.50 -25.33 -11.61
C LEU A 12 22.07 -24.99 -11.15
N TRP A 13 21.81 -23.76 -10.70
CA TRP A 13 20.45 -23.28 -10.39
C TRP A 13 19.59 -23.11 -11.64
N GLY A 14 20.16 -22.63 -12.75
CA GLY A 14 19.46 -22.52 -14.03
C GLY A 14 19.00 -23.86 -14.60
N LEU A 15 19.76 -24.94 -14.38
CA LEU A 15 19.38 -26.28 -14.85
C LEU A 15 18.32 -26.96 -13.96
N LEU A 16 18.22 -26.59 -12.67
CA LEU A 16 17.28 -27.21 -11.74
C LEU A 16 15.85 -26.63 -11.85
N LEU A 17 15.70 -25.40 -12.35
CA LEU A 17 14.39 -24.75 -12.54
C LEU A 17 13.70 -25.07 -13.87
N HIS A 18 14.35 -25.79 -14.79
CA HIS A 18 13.79 -26.09 -16.11
C HIS A 18 13.32 -27.55 -16.28
N GLN A 19 13.42 -28.38 -15.23
CA GLN A 19 12.98 -29.78 -15.25
C GLN A 19 11.81 -29.98 -14.27
N GLY A 20 10.79 -29.14 -14.38
CA GLY A 20 9.65 -29.11 -13.47
C GLY A 20 8.30 -29.26 -14.16
N GLN A 21 8.19 -29.91 -15.33
CA GLN A 21 6.90 -30.35 -15.87
C GLN A 21 7.00 -31.68 -16.63
N SER A 22 6.03 -32.56 -16.35
CA SER A 22 5.59 -33.77 -17.07
C SER A 22 5.98 -35.12 -16.44
N LEU A 23 5.08 -35.70 -15.63
CA LEU A 23 4.25 -36.84 -16.08
C LEU A 23 3.07 -37.07 -15.11
N SER A 24 1.91 -37.36 -15.69
CA SER A 24 0.58 -37.50 -15.08
C SER A 24 0.06 -38.93 -15.24
N HIS A 25 -0.70 -39.47 -14.27
CA HIS A 25 -1.83 -40.44 -14.36
C HIS A 25 -2.10 -41.06 -12.96
N SER A 26 -3.31 -41.34 -12.43
CA SER A 26 -4.68 -41.49 -12.97
C SER A 26 -5.74 -41.38 -11.86
N HIS A 27 -6.97 -40.95 -12.23
CA HIS A 27 -8.34 -41.37 -11.79
C HIS A 27 -8.71 -41.36 -10.29
N SER A 28 -9.91 -40.98 -9.83
CA SER A 28 -11.25 -40.95 -10.44
C SER A 28 -12.21 -40.05 -9.62
N GLU A 29 -13.17 -39.39 -10.30
CA GLU A 29 -14.57 -39.10 -9.87
C GLU A 29 -14.82 -38.27 -8.58
N LYS A 30 -15.72 -37.28 -8.47
CA LYS A 30 -16.97 -36.93 -9.17
C LYS A 30 -17.53 -35.63 -8.53
N ALA A 31 -18.36 -34.92 -9.32
CA ALA A 31 -19.42 -33.98 -8.93
C ALA A 31 -19.20 -32.45 -9.12
N THR A 32 -19.84 -31.95 -10.19
CA THR A 32 -20.79 -30.82 -10.24
C THR A 32 -20.34 -29.36 -10.03
N GLY A 33 -20.64 -28.53 -11.05
CA GLY A 33 -20.97 -27.10 -10.94
C GLY A 33 -19.80 -26.14 -11.22
N THR A 34 -19.64 -25.62 -12.44
CA THR A 34 -20.24 -24.37 -12.95
C THR A 34 -19.76 -23.10 -12.22
N SER A 35 -18.93 -22.32 -12.93
CA SER A 35 -18.63 -20.88 -12.80
C SER A 35 -18.22 -20.32 -11.42
N SER A 36 -16.90 -20.19 -11.19
CA SER A 36 -16.34 -19.50 -10.01
C SER A 36 -15.58 -18.21 -10.37
N GLY A 37 -16.13 -17.42 -11.30
CA GLY A 37 -15.60 -16.08 -11.63
C GLY A 37 -16.41 -14.92 -11.07
N ALA A 38 -17.63 -15.15 -10.55
CA ALA A 38 -18.56 -14.09 -10.14
C ALA A 38 -18.86 -14.06 -8.63
N ASN A 39 -18.46 -15.09 -7.86
CA ASN A 39 -18.81 -15.20 -6.44
C ASN A 39 -17.90 -14.40 -5.50
N SER A 40 -16.68 -14.02 -5.93
CA SER A 40 -15.73 -13.29 -5.07
C SER A 40 -16.05 -11.79 -4.94
N GLU A 41 -16.56 -11.19 -6.02
CA GLU A 41 -16.91 -9.76 -6.07
C GLU A 41 -18.20 -9.47 -5.29
N GLU A 42 -19.22 -10.32 -5.42
CA GLU A 42 -20.48 -10.18 -4.66
C GLU A 42 -20.26 -10.41 -3.16
N SER A 43 -19.35 -11.32 -2.78
CA SER A 43 -18.94 -11.51 -1.38
C SER A 43 -18.25 -10.27 -0.80
N THR A 44 -17.38 -9.62 -1.56
CA THR A 44 -16.61 -8.45 -1.09
C THR A 44 -17.50 -7.21 -0.99
N ALA A 45 -18.39 -7.00 -1.96
CA ALA A 45 -19.38 -5.91 -1.91
C ALA A 45 -20.38 -6.10 -0.75
N ALA A 46 -20.84 -7.33 -0.50
CA ALA A 46 -21.72 -7.62 0.63
C ALA A 46 -21.03 -7.43 1.99
N GLU A 47 -19.77 -7.85 2.11
CA GLU A 47 -18.92 -7.62 3.28
C GLU A 47 -18.71 -6.12 3.53
N PHE A 48 -18.37 -5.36 2.48
CA PHE A 48 -18.21 -3.92 2.58
C PHE A 48 -19.50 -3.21 3.02
N CYS A 49 -20.67 -3.63 2.53
CA CYS A 49 -21.95 -3.11 3.01
C CYS A 49 -22.28 -3.46 4.48
N ARG A 50 -21.65 -4.50 5.05
CA ARG A 50 -21.78 -4.80 6.48
C ARG A 50 -20.87 -3.91 7.32
N ILE A 51 -19.64 -3.67 6.84
CA ILE A 51 -18.62 -2.86 7.51
C ILE A 51 -18.93 -1.35 7.41
N ASP A 52 -19.32 -0.87 6.23
CA ASP A 52 -19.52 0.55 5.94
C ASP A 52 -20.75 0.78 5.06
N LYS A 53 -21.92 0.53 5.65
CA LYS A 53 -23.24 0.67 4.99
C LYS A 53 -23.44 2.01 4.27
N PRO A 54 -23.01 3.18 4.80
CA PRO A 54 -23.17 4.45 4.11
C PRO A 54 -22.38 4.56 2.80
N LEU A 55 -21.16 3.98 2.76
CA LEU A 55 -20.24 4.14 1.63
C LEU A 55 -20.30 2.99 0.63
N CYS A 56 -20.98 1.89 0.98
CA CYS A 56 -21.00 0.69 0.14
C CYS A 56 -21.73 0.83 -1.21
N HIS A 57 -22.32 1.99 -1.50
CA HIS A 57 -22.86 2.31 -2.83
C HIS A 57 -21.90 3.14 -3.69
N SER A 58 -20.78 3.62 -3.14
CA SER A 58 -19.75 4.34 -3.88
C SER A 58 -18.77 3.35 -4.51
N GLU A 59 -18.63 3.38 -5.83
CA GLU A 59 -17.68 2.53 -6.55
C GLU A 59 -16.24 2.85 -6.18
N ASP A 60 -15.89 4.13 -5.98
CA ASP A 60 -14.55 4.52 -5.54
C ASP A 60 -14.20 3.97 -4.15
N GLU A 61 -15.15 4.00 -3.21
CA GLU A 61 -14.93 3.45 -1.87
C GLU A 61 -14.84 1.93 -1.88
N LYS A 62 -15.62 1.24 -2.74
CA LYS A 62 -15.49 -0.21 -2.94
C LYS A 62 -14.09 -0.59 -3.43
N LEU A 63 -13.57 0.15 -4.43
CA LEU A 63 -12.23 -0.09 -4.96
C LEU A 63 -11.15 0.17 -3.90
N SER A 64 -11.34 1.18 -3.06
CA SER A 64 -10.42 1.46 -1.96
C SER A 64 -10.51 0.42 -0.85
N PHE A 65 -11.71 -0.08 -0.52
CA PHE A 65 -11.88 -1.18 0.43
C PHE A 65 -11.25 -2.48 -0.07
N GLU A 66 -11.44 -2.81 -1.35
CA GLU A 66 -10.76 -3.94 -1.98
C GLU A 66 -9.24 -3.79 -1.90
N ALA A 67 -8.73 -2.58 -2.12
CA ALA A 67 -7.30 -2.31 -1.97
C ALA A 67 -6.81 -2.48 -0.53
N VAL A 68 -7.56 -2.01 0.47
CA VAL A 68 -7.25 -2.24 1.90
C VAL A 68 -7.25 -3.73 2.23
N ARG A 69 -8.23 -4.50 1.72
CA ARG A 69 -8.25 -5.95 1.88
C ARG A 69 -7.04 -6.62 1.24
N ASN A 70 -6.59 -6.13 0.09
CA ASN A 70 -5.39 -6.65 -0.55
C ASN A 70 -4.12 -6.30 0.25
N ILE A 71 -4.07 -5.13 0.90
CA ILE A 71 -2.99 -4.78 1.83
C ILE A 71 -2.99 -5.72 3.04
N HIS A 72 -4.16 -5.96 3.64
CA HIS A 72 -4.31 -6.90 4.75
C HIS A 72 -3.80 -8.30 4.38
N LYS A 73 -4.16 -8.81 3.20
CA LYS A 73 -3.64 -10.08 2.66
C LYS A 73 -2.13 -10.11 2.37
N LEU A 74 -1.47 -8.95 2.23
CA LEU A 74 -0.02 -8.91 2.09
C LEU A 74 0.69 -9.11 3.43
N MET A 75 -0.04 -8.98 4.54
CA MET A 75 0.47 -9.07 5.90
C MET A 75 -0.02 -10.33 6.63
N ASP A 76 -1.22 -10.81 6.31
CA ASP A 76 -1.82 -12.04 6.86
C ASP A 76 -1.21 -13.27 6.15
N ASP A 77 -0.04 -13.71 6.64
CA ASP A 77 0.78 -14.74 6.03
C ASP A 77 0.18 -16.15 6.19
N ASP A 78 -0.50 -16.42 7.31
CA ASP A 78 -1.17 -17.70 7.53
C ASP A 78 -2.60 -17.75 6.94
N ALA A 79 -3.11 -16.61 6.47
CA ALA A 79 -4.42 -16.40 5.87
C ALA A 79 -5.59 -16.79 6.80
N ASN A 80 -5.42 -16.61 8.12
CA ASN A 80 -6.44 -16.92 9.11
C ASN A 80 -7.55 -15.84 9.19
N GLY A 81 -7.30 -14.66 8.60
CA GLY A 81 -8.24 -13.53 8.54
C GLY A 81 -7.92 -12.36 9.47
N ASP A 82 -6.89 -12.48 10.31
CA ASP A 82 -6.41 -11.47 11.24
C ASP A 82 -4.88 -11.37 11.15
N VAL A 83 -4.36 -10.14 11.14
CA VAL A 83 -2.90 -9.92 11.18
C VAL A 83 -2.47 -9.84 12.63
N ASP A 84 -1.55 -10.71 13.04
CA ASP A 84 -0.99 -10.70 14.39
C ASP A 84 0.30 -9.87 14.51
N VAL A 85 0.83 -9.87 15.73
CA VAL A 85 2.03 -9.11 16.10
C VAL A 85 3.26 -9.61 15.33
N GLU A 86 3.45 -10.91 15.22
CA GLU A 86 4.61 -11.54 14.60
C GLU A 86 4.58 -11.31 13.08
N GLU A 87 3.41 -11.50 12.46
CA GLU A 87 3.17 -11.27 11.03
C GLU A 87 3.44 -9.81 10.62
N SER A 88 2.90 -8.86 11.39
CA SER A 88 3.15 -7.43 11.12
C SER A 88 4.62 -7.01 11.32
N ASP A 89 5.35 -7.65 12.23
CA ASP A 89 6.77 -7.36 12.48
C ASP A 89 7.66 -7.89 11.34
N GLU A 90 7.35 -9.08 10.82
CA GLU A 90 8.00 -9.67 9.66
C GLU A 90 7.77 -8.79 8.42
N PHE A 91 6.52 -8.43 8.13
CA PHE A 91 6.17 -7.56 7.01
C PHE A 91 6.89 -6.20 7.05
N LEU A 92 6.98 -5.57 8.23
CA LEU A 92 7.64 -4.28 8.38
C LEU A 92 9.14 -4.33 8.06
N ARG A 93 9.80 -5.43 8.45
CA ARG A 93 11.24 -5.62 8.21
C ARG A 93 11.53 -6.05 6.78
N GLU A 94 10.71 -6.94 6.22
CA GLU A 94 10.99 -7.59 4.94
C GLU A 94 10.46 -6.80 3.74
N ASP A 95 9.20 -6.35 3.80
CA ASP A 95 8.54 -5.67 2.69
C ASP A 95 8.72 -4.14 2.73
N LEU A 96 8.59 -3.54 3.91
CA LEU A 96 8.78 -2.09 4.09
C LEU A 96 10.22 -1.69 4.44
N ASN A 97 11.10 -2.67 4.66
CA ASN A 97 12.53 -2.49 4.89
C ASN A 97 12.85 -1.56 6.10
N TYR A 98 12.02 -1.59 7.15
CA TYR A 98 12.26 -0.89 8.39
C TYR A 98 13.25 -1.66 9.27
N HIS A 99 14.41 -1.06 9.56
CA HIS A 99 15.41 -1.66 10.44
C HIS A 99 15.08 -1.53 11.94
N ASP A 100 14.14 -0.66 12.32
CA ASP A 100 13.65 -0.50 13.69
C ASP A 100 12.11 -0.38 13.72
N PRO A 101 11.37 -1.50 13.85
CA PRO A 101 9.92 -1.53 13.83
C PRO A 101 9.27 -1.05 15.14
N THR A 102 10.06 -0.84 16.21
CA THR A 102 9.53 -0.66 17.58
C THR A 102 8.63 0.56 17.74
N VAL A 103 8.85 1.63 16.97
CA VAL A 103 8.05 2.87 17.01
C VAL A 103 6.72 2.73 16.26
N LYS A 104 6.63 1.79 15.31
CA LYS A 104 5.44 1.59 14.45
C LYS A 104 4.57 0.43 14.92
N HIS A 105 5.15 -0.48 15.68
CA HIS A 105 4.47 -1.63 16.27
C HIS A 105 3.35 -1.23 17.25
N SER A 106 3.56 -0.16 18.03
CA SER A 106 2.51 0.38 18.92
C SER A 106 1.41 1.12 18.17
N THR A 107 1.70 1.74 17.04
CA THR A 107 0.71 2.44 16.21
C THR A 107 -0.19 1.46 15.45
N PHE A 108 0.35 0.31 15.03
CA PHE A 108 -0.39 -0.66 14.25
C PHE A 108 -1.32 -1.55 15.10
N HIS A 109 -0.82 -2.05 16.23
CA HIS A 109 -1.58 -2.95 17.12
C HIS A 109 -2.24 -2.21 18.29
N GLY A 110 -1.61 -1.17 18.85
CA GLY A 110 -2.18 -0.43 19.99
C GLY A 110 -2.46 -1.35 21.19
N GLU A 111 -3.74 -1.51 21.55
CA GLU A 111 -4.21 -2.46 22.57
C GLU A 111 -4.68 -3.81 21.98
N ASP A 112 -4.92 -3.87 20.68
CA ASP A 112 -5.41 -5.05 19.97
C ASP A 112 -4.23 -5.88 19.46
N LYS A 113 -4.33 -7.22 19.57
CA LYS A 113 -3.25 -8.15 19.15
C LYS A 113 -3.48 -8.78 17.79
N LEU A 114 -4.65 -8.53 17.22
CA LEU A 114 -5.17 -9.11 16.00
C LEU A 114 -5.87 -7.97 15.25
N ILE A 115 -5.40 -7.68 14.04
CA ILE A 115 -5.97 -6.64 13.19
C ILE A 115 -6.76 -7.30 12.07
N SER A 116 -8.08 -7.15 12.12
CA SER A 116 -8.97 -7.61 11.06
C SER A 116 -8.99 -6.63 9.88
N VAL A 117 -9.54 -7.06 8.73
CA VAL A 117 -9.79 -6.17 7.58
C VAL A 117 -10.65 -4.96 7.96
N GLU A 118 -11.63 -5.15 8.85
CA GLU A 118 -12.50 -4.09 9.32
C GLU A 118 -11.76 -3.05 10.17
N ASP A 119 -10.84 -3.49 11.04
CA ASP A 119 -10.04 -2.61 11.88
C ASP A 119 -9.06 -1.80 11.05
N LEU A 120 -8.41 -2.42 10.07
CA LEU A 120 -7.53 -1.72 9.13
C LEU A 120 -8.29 -0.66 8.31
N TRP A 121 -9.49 -0.99 7.83
CA TRP A 121 -10.35 -0.03 7.13
C TRP A 121 -10.72 1.17 8.00
N LYS A 122 -11.15 0.91 9.25
CA LYS A 122 -11.51 1.97 10.20
C LYS A 122 -10.31 2.84 10.56
N ALA A 123 -9.15 2.23 10.82
CA ALA A 123 -7.91 2.93 11.12
C ALA A 123 -7.53 3.87 9.97
N TRP A 124 -7.51 3.37 8.73
CA TRP A 124 -7.24 4.20 7.55
C TRP A 124 -8.24 5.34 7.40
N LYS A 125 -9.55 5.08 7.52
CA LYS A 125 -10.59 6.12 7.43
C LYS A 125 -10.48 7.19 8.52
N SER A 126 -10.05 6.81 9.72
CA SER A 126 -9.86 7.73 10.84
C SER A 126 -8.58 8.57 10.71
N SER A 127 -7.67 8.19 9.82
CA SER A 127 -6.41 8.89 9.58
C SER A 127 -6.62 10.22 8.85
N GLU A 128 -5.67 11.14 9.03
CA GLU A 128 -5.64 12.41 8.29
C GLU A 128 -5.54 12.19 6.77
N VAL A 129 -4.88 11.11 6.36
CA VAL A 129 -4.66 10.75 4.95
C VAL A 129 -5.97 10.56 4.22
N TYR A 130 -7.00 10.00 4.86
CA TYR A 130 -8.31 9.80 4.23
C TYR A 130 -8.90 11.13 3.71
N ASN A 131 -8.68 12.21 4.46
CA ASN A 131 -9.22 13.53 4.18
C ASN A 131 -8.35 14.37 3.24
N TRP A 132 -7.24 13.82 2.73
CA TRP A 132 -6.37 14.57 1.83
C TRP A 132 -7.04 14.95 0.52
N THR A 133 -6.88 16.20 0.16
CA THR A 133 -7.22 16.76 -1.14
C THR A 133 -6.22 16.31 -2.21
N VAL A 134 -6.58 16.53 -3.48
CA VAL A 134 -5.67 16.26 -4.61
C VAL A 134 -4.37 17.05 -4.48
N ASP A 135 -4.42 18.28 -3.97
CA ASP A 135 -3.23 19.11 -3.75
C ASP A 135 -2.29 18.51 -2.70
N GLU A 136 -2.83 17.96 -1.61
CA GLU A 136 -2.05 17.33 -0.56
C GLU A 136 -1.41 16.03 -1.04
N VAL A 137 -2.13 15.20 -1.80
CA VAL A 137 -1.57 13.98 -2.41
C VAL A 137 -0.49 14.31 -3.43
N VAL A 138 -0.69 15.35 -4.24
CA VAL A 138 0.33 15.81 -5.20
C VAL A 138 1.56 16.33 -4.46
N GLN A 139 1.37 17.09 -3.38
CA GLN A 139 2.49 17.57 -2.58
C GLN A 139 3.26 16.40 -1.96
N TRP A 140 2.57 15.40 -1.41
CA TRP A 140 3.16 14.17 -0.92
C TRP A 140 3.97 13.42 -2.00
N LEU A 141 3.43 13.33 -3.22
CA LEU A 141 4.13 12.75 -4.36
C LEU A 141 5.45 13.48 -4.69
N ILE A 142 5.44 14.81 -4.63
CA ILE A 142 6.60 15.64 -4.95
C ILE A 142 7.64 15.60 -3.82
N THR A 143 7.22 15.69 -2.56
CA THR A 143 8.14 15.91 -1.43
C THR A 143 8.56 14.63 -0.72
N TYR A 144 7.67 13.66 -0.59
CA TYR A 144 7.92 12.43 0.16
C TYR A 144 8.24 11.25 -0.76
N VAL A 145 7.52 11.14 -1.88
CA VAL A 145 7.82 10.12 -2.90
C VAL A 145 8.93 10.59 -3.84
N GLU A 146 9.13 11.91 -3.96
CA GLU A 146 10.12 12.54 -4.85
C GLU A 146 9.92 12.15 -6.33
N LEU A 147 8.67 12.14 -6.78
CA LEU A 147 8.29 11.85 -8.17
C LEU A 147 7.47 12.99 -8.81
N PRO A 148 8.02 14.22 -8.88
CA PRO A 148 7.30 15.38 -9.41
C PRO A 148 6.83 15.21 -10.86
N GLN A 149 7.50 14.36 -11.64
CA GLN A 149 7.16 14.10 -13.05
C GLN A 149 5.76 13.49 -13.26
N TYR A 150 5.09 12.98 -12.22
CA TYR A 150 3.73 12.44 -12.33
C TYR A 150 2.65 13.36 -11.76
N GLU A 151 3.01 14.58 -11.30
CA GLU A 151 2.07 15.57 -10.76
C GLU A 151 0.87 15.79 -11.69
N GLU A 152 1.12 16.07 -12.97
CA GLU A 152 0.06 16.37 -13.93
C GLU A 152 -0.93 15.19 -14.06
N THR A 153 -0.41 13.97 -14.04
CA THR A 153 -1.23 12.75 -14.09
C THR A 153 -2.08 12.60 -12.82
N PHE A 154 -1.51 12.84 -11.64
CA PHE A 154 -2.24 12.77 -10.37
C PHE A 154 -3.38 13.81 -10.31
N ARG A 155 -3.10 15.04 -10.75
CA ARG A 155 -4.12 16.11 -10.85
C ARG A 155 -5.21 15.76 -11.86
N LYS A 156 -4.82 15.27 -13.02
CA LYS A 156 -5.76 14.91 -14.11
C LYS A 156 -6.71 13.79 -13.69
N LEU A 157 -6.21 12.83 -12.90
CA LEU A 157 -6.99 11.71 -12.40
C LEU A 157 -7.73 12.03 -11.09
N GLN A 158 -7.58 13.23 -10.55
CA GLN A 158 -8.23 13.68 -9.31
C GLN A 158 -7.93 12.73 -8.13
N LEU A 159 -6.67 12.30 -8.00
CA LEU A 159 -6.28 11.38 -6.94
C LEU A 159 -6.23 12.10 -5.60
N SER A 160 -7.19 11.80 -4.72
CA SER A 160 -7.29 12.28 -3.35
C SER A 160 -6.87 11.20 -2.34
N GLY A 161 -6.93 11.53 -1.05
CA GLY A 161 -6.65 10.63 0.07
C GLY A 161 -7.36 9.28 -0.02
N HIS A 162 -8.59 9.29 -0.53
CA HIS A 162 -9.39 8.09 -0.79
C HIS A 162 -8.72 7.09 -1.73
N ALA A 163 -7.86 7.55 -2.65
CA ALA A 163 -7.15 6.69 -3.59
C ALA A 163 -5.86 6.10 -3.02
N MET A 164 -5.41 6.50 -1.84
CA MET A 164 -4.12 6.07 -1.27
C MET A 164 -3.99 4.54 -1.11
N PRO A 165 -4.99 3.79 -0.63
CA PRO A 165 -4.93 2.33 -0.60
C PRO A 165 -4.77 1.74 -2.00
N ARG A 166 -5.43 2.32 -3.01
CA ARG A 166 -5.29 1.88 -4.40
C ARG A 166 -3.84 2.07 -4.87
N LEU A 167 -3.18 3.17 -4.51
CA LEU A 167 -1.77 3.42 -4.82
C LEU A 167 -0.78 2.48 -4.11
N ALA A 168 -1.18 1.90 -2.98
CA ALA A 168 -0.36 0.99 -2.18
C ALA A 168 -0.39 -0.47 -2.67
N VAL A 169 -1.34 -0.84 -3.54
CA VAL A 169 -1.43 -2.21 -4.08
C VAL A 169 -0.73 -2.34 -5.44
N THR A 170 -0.16 -3.51 -5.70
CA THR A 170 0.53 -3.83 -6.97
C THR A 170 -0.47 -4.06 -8.12
N ASN A 171 -1.21 -3.03 -8.53
CA ASN A 171 -2.04 -3.10 -9.73
C ASN A 171 -1.27 -2.58 -10.94
N THR A 172 -0.80 -3.50 -11.79
CA THR A 172 0.01 -3.19 -12.98
C THR A 172 -0.74 -2.36 -14.01
N THR A 173 -2.07 -2.49 -14.12
CA THR A 173 -2.91 -1.67 -15.00
C THR A 173 -3.04 -0.24 -14.49
N MET A 174 -3.26 -0.06 -13.19
CA MET A 174 -3.38 1.27 -12.59
C MET A 174 -2.04 2.03 -12.63
N THR A 175 -0.95 1.40 -12.22
CA THR A 175 0.38 2.05 -12.23
C THR A 175 0.96 2.20 -13.63
N GLY A 176 0.76 1.21 -14.52
CA GLY A 176 1.31 1.20 -15.87
C GLY A 176 0.49 1.99 -16.89
N THR A 177 -0.82 1.76 -16.97
CA THR A 177 -1.67 2.34 -18.02
C THR A 177 -2.29 3.67 -17.59
N VAL A 178 -2.77 3.75 -16.34
CA VAL A 178 -3.48 4.93 -15.84
C VAL A 178 -2.49 6.01 -15.37
N LEU A 179 -1.52 5.65 -14.51
CA LEU A 179 -0.48 6.57 -14.03
C LEU A 179 0.69 6.76 -15.00
N LYS A 180 0.77 5.94 -16.06
CA LYS A 180 1.85 5.95 -17.06
C LYS A 180 3.25 5.78 -16.46
N MET A 181 3.35 5.09 -15.33
CA MET A 181 4.63 4.78 -14.70
C MET A 181 5.23 3.52 -15.35
N THR A 182 6.02 3.72 -16.40
CA THR A 182 6.70 2.61 -17.10
C THR A 182 7.88 2.07 -16.30
N ASP A 183 8.56 2.93 -15.54
CA ASP A 183 9.70 2.56 -14.70
C ASP A 183 9.25 1.68 -13.51
N ARG A 184 9.90 0.52 -13.34
CA ARG A 184 9.61 -0.40 -12.23
C ARG A 184 9.99 0.22 -10.87
N SER A 185 11.07 0.98 -10.82
CA SER A 185 11.60 1.61 -9.61
C SER A 185 10.65 2.70 -9.11
N HIS A 186 10.08 3.50 -10.02
CA HIS A 186 9.08 4.51 -9.64
C HIS A 186 7.80 3.87 -9.11
N ARG A 187 7.35 2.77 -9.73
CA ARG A 187 6.18 2.02 -9.26
C ARG A 187 6.40 1.45 -7.88
N GLN A 188 7.54 0.80 -7.66
CA GLN A 188 7.89 0.24 -6.35
C GLN A 188 8.02 1.34 -5.29
N LYS A 189 8.67 2.47 -5.61
CA LYS A 189 8.81 3.59 -4.68
C LYS A 189 7.46 4.18 -4.31
N LEU A 190 6.59 4.44 -5.30
CA LEU A 190 5.24 4.93 -5.04
C LEU A 190 4.45 3.96 -4.16
N GLN A 191 4.51 2.67 -4.49
CA GLN A 191 3.79 1.63 -3.77
C GLN A 191 4.22 1.56 -2.30
N LEU A 192 5.52 1.41 -2.03
CA LEU A 192 6.04 1.31 -0.67
C LEU A 192 5.73 2.57 0.15
N LYS A 193 5.83 3.75 -0.46
CA LYS A 193 5.49 5.02 0.21
C LYS A 193 3.99 5.15 0.47
N ALA A 194 3.14 4.74 -0.47
CA ALA A 194 1.69 4.75 -0.30
C ALA A 194 1.27 3.76 0.79
N LEU A 195 1.87 2.58 0.82
CA LEU A 195 1.65 1.55 1.84
C LEU A 195 2.02 2.08 3.24
N ASP A 196 3.21 2.65 3.41
CA ASP A 196 3.62 3.32 4.65
C ASP A 196 2.61 4.42 5.06
N THR A 197 2.15 5.21 4.10
CA THR A 197 1.21 6.31 4.37
C THR A 197 -0.18 5.80 4.77
N VAL A 198 -0.65 4.69 4.21
CA VAL A 198 -1.95 4.08 4.55
C VAL A 198 -1.90 3.42 5.93
N LEU A 199 -0.81 2.73 6.25
CA LEU A 199 -0.64 2.01 7.51
C LEU A 199 -0.35 2.94 8.69
N PHE A 200 0.36 4.06 8.44
CA PHE A 200 0.88 4.90 9.52
C PHE A 200 0.50 6.36 9.45
N GLY A 201 -0.30 6.76 8.46
CA GLY A 201 -0.73 8.13 8.26
C GLY A 201 0.33 9.00 7.57
N PRO A 202 0.19 10.34 7.64
CA PRO A 202 1.09 11.28 7.00
C PRO A 202 2.55 11.04 7.41
N PRO A 203 3.53 11.26 6.51
CA PRO A 203 4.92 11.22 6.90
C PRO A 203 5.17 12.25 8.01
N LEU A 204 5.58 11.77 9.19
CA LEU A 204 5.96 12.63 10.30
C LEU A 204 7.09 13.52 9.81
N CYS A 205 6.85 14.83 9.75
CA CYS A 205 7.90 15.81 9.53
C CYS A 205 8.75 15.94 10.80
N SER A 206 9.37 14.84 11.24
CA SER A 206 10.32 14.80 12.33
C SER A 206 11.69 14.49 11.73
N GLY A 207 12.56 15.49 11.78
CA GLY A 207 13.99 15.27 11.62
C GLY A 207 14.47 14.22 12.60
N GLY A 208 14.78 13.04 12.07
CA GLY A 208 15.77 12.13 12.61
C GLY A 208 17.06 12.37 11.84
N LEU A 209 18.13 12.64 12.56
CA LEU A 209 19.47 12.97 12.09
C LEU A 209 19.97 12.03 10.97
N GLU A 210 20.09 12.53 9.74
CA GLU A 210 21.30 12.28 8.97
C GLU A 210 21.64 13.50 8.09
N GLU A 211 22.79 14.07 8.42
CA GLU A 211 23.42 15.22 7.78
C GLU A 211 24.13 14.76 6.50
N SER A 212 23.60 15.10 5.33
CA SER A 212 24.41 15.55 4.18
C SER A 212 23.59 15.77 2.90
N ARG A 213 23.06 16.99 2.73
CA ARG A 213 23.25 17.81 1.53
C ARG A 213 22.51 19.14 1.70
N GLU A 214 23.29 20.16 2.02
CA GLU A 214 22.86 21.54 2.10
C GLU A 214 22.46 22.02 0.69
N GLY A 215 21.16 22.26 0.47
CA GLY A 215 20.63 22.74 -0.81
C GLY A 215 19.10 22.76 -0.94
N ALA A 216 18.37 21.94 -0.15
CA ALA A 216 16.90 21.85 -0.24
C ALA A 216 16.14 22.36 1.01
N ARG A 217 16.86 22.82 2.04
CA ARG A 217 16.29 23.06 3.39
C ARG A 217 15.40 24.31 3.54
N ILE A 218 15.41 25.24 2.59
CA ILE A 218 14.59 26.46 2.72
C ILE A 218 13.12 26.22 2.33
N SER A 219 12.82 25.24 1.47
CA SER A 219 11.43 24.95 1.09
C SER A 219 10.70 24.03 2.07
N GLN A 220 11.43 23.28 2.90
CA GLN A 220 10.83 22.30 3.82
C GLN A 220 10.27 22.96 5.11
N LEU A 221 10.76 24.15 5.48
CA LEU A 221 10.28 24.88 6.65
C LEU A 221 8.91 25.55 6.45
N MET A 222 8.52 25.85 5.20
CA MET A 222 7.28 26.59 4.93
C MET A 222 6.02 25.70 4.91
N VAL A 223 6.16 24.39 4.76
CA VAL A 223 5.04 23.47 4.50
C VAL A 223 4.38 22.94 5.77
N CYS A 224 5.09 22.89 6.91
CA CYS A 224 4.51 22.44 8.19
C CYS A 224 3.74 23.53 8.97
N SER A 225 3.68 24.77 8.49
CA SER A 225 3.08 25.90 9.21
C SER A 225 1.68 26.30 8.75
N ARG A 226 0.97 25.46 7.98
CA ARG A 226 -0.44 25.72 7.64
C ARG A 226 -1.33 24.53 7.99
N GLY A 227 -1.60 24.39 9.29
CA GLY A 227 -2.83 23.75 9.75
C GLY A 227 -4.04 24.67 9.48
N PRO A 228 -5.22 24.14 9.15
CA PRO A 228 -6.40 24.93 8.86
C PRO A 228 -7.08 25.35 10.17
N SER A 229 -6.69 26.48 10.74
CA SER A 229 -7.39 27.09 11.89
C SER A 229 -7.21 28.60 11.93
N GLU A 230 -7.43 29.31 10.82
CA GLU A 230 -7.67 30.77 10.90
C GLU A 230 -8.44 31.28 9.67
N VAL A 231 -9.71 30.86 9.55
CA VAL A 231 -10.67 31.51 8.65
C VAL A 231 -11.97 31.78 9.41
N ALA A 232 -11.88 32.50 10.52
CA ALA A 232 -13.05 33.07 11.19
C ALA A 232 -12.63 34.19 12.16
N ALA A 233 -12.40 35.40 11.64
CA ALA A 233 -12.67 36.68 12.34
C ALA A 233 -12.19 37.87 11.49
N ALA A 234 -12.93 38.21 10.43
CA ALA A 234 -12.89 39.55 9.84
C ALA A 234 -14.13 39.77 8.97
N ASP A 235 -15.30 39.87 9.61
CA ASP A 235 -16.36 40.78 9.16
C ASP A 235 -17.47 40.84 10.21
N THR A 236 -17.48 41.94 10.98
CA THR A 236 -18.63 42.77 11.44
C THR A 236 -18.23 43.51 12.72
#